data_AF-A0A644Z3Q7-F1
#
_entry.id   AF-A0A644Z3Q7-F1
#
_cell.length_a   1.000
_cell.length_b   1.000
_cell.length_c   1.000
_cell.angle_alpha   90.00
_cell.angle_beta   90.00
_cell.angle_gamma   90.00
#
_symmetry.space_group_name_H-M   'P 1'
#
loop_
_entity.id
_entity.type
_entity.pdbx_description
1 polymer ?
#
loop_
_entity_poly.entity_id
_entity_poly.type
_entity_poly.pdbx_seq_one_letter_code
_entity_poly.pdbx_strand_id
1 'polypeptide(L)'
;MQYARGTTKTKRTLHISTIIKILFENKITIEDFLNLQVPRKFIVSIKEKKQIKLAKTCCVAPWCKNYKINGALTKTSTNYKNLVDNSTLLYYMYCPECGCEYAYDESENLIERTSFIDGFNRLSSTWDYNISLENLAYKSCISEEKLKRLLAYFNIRGMFLKNKKTIVLKDDLINIFIKEIEEGKSLKEIMSLKCWKGYREYLLYRFHKDVMSAIITKKVVRNTEVTIGEKSKRVLEVLEELLKNDIPITLKKVCTILNVSPETIRYWKCNKLIADYKVKQKNNVIQKNREIIKEKIELFIEENNTCYIKTENLYKYIGVQRNILWRRYPEITAYITNKVSQHNKLI
;
A
#
# COMPACT_ATOMS: atom_id res chain seq x y z
N MET A 1 15.59 25.01 14.29
CA MET A 1 14.97 24.34 15.45
C MET A 1 15.61 23.01 15.86
N GLN A 2 15.87 22.05 14.96
CA GLN A 2 16.45 20.74 15.35
C GLN A 2 17.86 20.85 15.99
N TYR A 3 18.68 21.80 15.52
CA TYR A 3 19.96 22.16 16.13
C TYR A 3 19.81 22.67 17.56
N ALA A 4 18.93 23.64 17.78
CA ALA A 4 18.64 24.19 19.10
C ALA A 4 18.07 23.15 20.08
N ARG A 5 17.50 22.04 19.56
CA ARG A 5 17.01 20.90 20.34
C ARG A 5 18.06 19.79 20.53
N GLY A 6 19.25 19.91 19.94
CA GLY A 6 20.31 18.88 20.03
C GLY A 6 19.97 17.54 19.37
N THR A 7 18.91 17.47 18.57
CA THR A 7 18.38 16.19 18.03
C THR A 7 19.04 15.75 16.71
N THR A 8 19.94 16.56 16.15
CA THR A 8 20.65 16.28 14.89
C THR A 8 21.97 15.57 15.16
N LYS A 9 22.13 14.33 14.67
CA LYS A 9 23.38 13.55 14.77
C LYS A 9 24.54 14.14 13.95
N THR A 10 24.23 14.88 12.89
CA THR A 10 25.22 15.51 12.00
C THR A 10 25.20 17.03 12.18
N LYS A 11 26.34 17.62 12.55
CA LYS A 11 26.56 19.07 12.48
C LYS A 11 26.67 19.47 11.02
N ARG A 12 25.58 19.90 10.36
CA ARG A 12 25.72 20.62 9.08
C ARG A 12 26.24 22.01 9.35
N THR A 13 27.20 22.43 8.54
CA THR A 13 27.70 23.79 8.45
C THR A 13 26.65 24.67 7.75
N LEU A 14 26.33 25.82 8.34
CA LEU A 14 25.54 26.86 7.70
C LEU A 14 26.52 27.88 7.12
N HIS A 15 26.37 28.22 5.84
CA HIS A 15 27.22 29.20 5.21
C HIS A 15 26.82 30.62 5.67
N ILE A 16 27.81 31.48 5.91
CA ILE A 16 27.58 32.85 6.39
C ILE A 16 26.70 33.66 5.42
N SER A 17 26.81 33.40 4.12
CA SER A 17 25.97 34.03 3.09
C SER A 17 24.48 33.74 3.27
N THR A 18 24.11 32.57 3.80
CA THR A 18 22.71 32.23 4.10
C THR A 18 22.19 33.11 5.25
N ILE A 19 23.02 33.35 6.26
CA ILE A 19 22.66 34.22 7.40
C ILE A 19 22.48 35.66 6.90
N ILE A 20 23.46 36.18 6.16
CA ILE A 20 23.43 37.55 5.62
C ILE A 20 22.18 37.77 4.74
N LYS A 21 21.84 36.79 3.88
CA LYS A 21 20.65 36.87 3.04
C LYS A 21 19.36 36.96 3.85
N ILE A 22 19.21 36.14 4.90
CA ILE A 22 18.04 36.18 5.77
C ILE A 22 17.94 37.52 6.50
N LEU A 23 19.06 38.04 7.01
CA LEU A 23 19.09 39.34 7.68
C LEU A 23 18.67 40.47 6.73
N PHE A 24 19.17 40.44 5.49
CA PHE A 24 18.81 41.39 4.45
C PHE A 24 17.32 41.32 4.09
N GLU A 25 16.78 40.12 3.85
CA GLU A 25 15.35 39.92 3.53
C GLU A 25 14.41 40.41 4.63
N ASN A 26 14.84 40.30 5.90
CA ASN A 26 14.05 40.73 7.05
C ASN A 26 14.40 42.15 7.53
N LYS A 27 15.26 42.89 6.80
CA LYS A 27 15.72 44.24 7.14
C LYS A 27 16.31 44.34 8.57
N ILE A 28 17.02 43.30 8.99
CA ILE A 28 17.70 43.25 10.29
C ILE A 28 19.17 43.60 10.07
N THR A 29 19.69 44.58 10.83
CA THR A 29 21.11 44.93 10.72
C THR A 29 22.00 43.88 11.39
N ILE A 30 23.30 43.90 11.08
CA ILE A 30 24.26 43.02 11.76
C ILE A 30 24.30 43.32 13.27
N GLU A 31 24.20 44.59 13.65
CA GLU A 31 24.20 45.02 15.05
C GLU A 31 22.95 44.52 15.79
N ASP A 32 21.77 44.64 15.19
CA ASP A 32 20.52 44.09 15.75
C ASP A 32 20.60 42.57 15.93
N PHE A 33 21.24 41.86 14.99
CA PHE A 33 21.40 40.42 15.05
C PHE A 33 22.34 39.99 16.18
N LEU A 34 23.47 40.69 16.35
CA LEU A 34 24.43 40.40 17.42
C LEU A 34 23.85 40.71 18.81
N ASN A 35 23.00 41.72 18.90
CA ASN A 35 22.31 42.11 20.14
C ASN A 35 20.96 41.40 20.33
N LEU A 36 20.60 40.47 19.45
CA LEU A 36 19.32 39.78 19.48
C LEU A 36 19.18 38.94 20.76
N GLN A 37 18.35 39.40 21.69
CA GLN A 37 17.97 38.60 22.85
C GLN A 37 16.83 37.66 22.48
N VAL A 38 17.11 36.37 22.53
CA VAL A 38 16.08 35.34 22.30
C VAL A 38 15.12 35.33 23.50
N PRO A 39 13.80 35.57 23.30
CA PRO A 39 12.86 35.60 24.41
C PRO A 39 12.89 34.31 25.23
N ARG A 40 12.91 34.44 26.56
CA ARG A 40 12.97 33.28 27.49
C ARG A 40 11.82 32.29 27.23
N LYS A 41 10.62 32.79 26.91
CA LYS A 41 9.45 31.99 26.49
C LYS A 41 9.75 31.10 25.28
N PHE A 42 10.48 31.61 24.29
CA PHE A 42 10.88 30.85 23.10
C PHE A 42 11.90 29.77 23.44
N ILE A 43 12.91 30.08 24.27
CA ILE A 43 13.92 29.11 24.74
C ILE A 43 13.26 27.94 25.46
N VAL A 44 12.34 28.24 26.38
CA VAL A 44 11.53 27.27 27.13
C VAL A 44 10.71 26.40 26.16
N SER A 45 10.02 27.02 25.18
CA SER A 45 9.23 26.29 24.19
C SER A 45 10.04 25.31 23.31
N ILE A 46 11.33 25.57 23.12
CA ILE A 46 12.23 24.69 22.36
C ILE A 46 12.73 23.53 23.23
N LYS A 47 13.09 23.79 24.49
CA LYS A 47 13.66 22.80 25.42
C LYS A 47 12.61 21.84 25.99
N GLU A 48 11.39 22.29 26.27
CA GLU A 48 10.42 21.51 27.05
C GLU A 48 9.56 20.51 26.23
N LYS A 49 9.42 20.70 24.92
CA LYS A 49 8.29 20.11 24.15
C LYS A 49 8.32 18.60 23.87
N LYS A 50 9.37 17.82 24.19
CA LYS A 50 9.41 16.37 23.87
C LYS A 50 9.63 15.42 25.05
N GLN A 51 10.58 15.68 25.94
CA GLN A 51 10.88 14.75 27.04
C GLN A 51 9.91 14.86 28.22
N ILE A 52 9.40 16.08 28.51
CA ILE A 52 8.50 16.32 29.64
C ILE A 52 7.11 15.70 29.42
N LYS A 53 6.66 15.58 28.16
CA LYS A 53 5.34 15.00 27.83
C LYS A 53 5.27 13.50 28.13
N LEU A 54 6.25 12.71 27.69
CA LEU A 54 6.31 11.26 27.94
C LEU A 54 6.43 10.93 29.44
N ALA A 55 7.22 11.70 30.19
CA ALA A 55 7.38 11.51 31.63
C ALA A 55 6.09 11.75 32.42
N LYS A 56 5.13 12.52 31.88
CA LYS A 56 3.86 12.85 32.50
C LYS A 56 2.67 12.05 31.97
N THR A 57 2.84 11.26 30.90
CA THR A 57 1.75 10.43 30.37
C THR A 57 1.50 9.21 31.24
N CYS A 58 0.24 8.87 31.44
CA CYS A 58 -0.19 7.67 32.17
C CYS A 58 -1.27 6.92 31.40
N CYS A 59 -1.44 5.64 31.72
CA CYS A 59 -2.57 4.86 31.21
C CYS A 59 -3.86 5.32 31.90
N VAL A 60 -4.93 5.52 31.14
CA VAL A 60 -6.24 5.94 31.66
C VAL A 60 -7.29 4.82 31.63
N ALA A 61 -6.89 3.58 31.32
CA ALA A 61 -7.77 2.42 31.36
C ALA A 61 -7.99 1.94 32.82
N PRO A 62 -9.23 1.96 33.35
CA PRO A 62 -9.51 1.67 34.77
C PRO A 62 -9.08 0.27 35.26
N TRP A 63 -9.05 -0.72 34.38
CA TRP A 63 -8.67 -2.10 34.71
C TRP A 63 -7.15 -2.36 34.61
N CYS A 64 -6.36 -1.37 34.21
CA CYS A 64 -4.93 -1.54 33.96
C CYS A 64 -4.12 -1.41 35.24
N LYS A 65 -3.10 -2.28 35.42
CA LYS A 65 -2.11 -2.15 36.50
C LYS A 65 -1.34 -0.82 36.46
N ASN A 66 -1.14 -0.28 35.26
CA ASN A 66 -0.47 1.01 35.05
C ASN A 66 -1.42 2.22 35.08
N TYR A 67 -2.66 2.04 35.57
CA TYR A 67 -3.63 3.12 35.65
C TYR A 67 -3.09 4.31 36.48
N LYS A 68 -3.08 5.50 35.87
CA LYS A 68 -2.57 6.75 36.46
C LYS A 68 -1.10 6.71 36.92
N ILE A 69 -0.32 5.71 36.51
CA ILE A 69 1.13 5.66 36.76
C ILE A 69 1.83 6.51 35.69
N ASN A 70 2.51 7.57 36.13
CA ASN A 70 3.25 8.48 35.25
C ASN A 70 4.45 7.78 34.60
N GLY A 71 4.68 8.04 33.31
CA GLY A 71 5.77 7.45 32.54
C GLY A 71 5.57 5.98 32.16
N ALA A 72 4.42 5.39 32.49
CA ALA A 72 4.14 3.98 32.22
C ALA A 72 3.74 3.67 30.77
N LEU A 73 3.59 4.70 29.92
CA LEU A 73 3.32 4.52 28.50
C LEU A 73 4.63 4.41 27.71
N THR A 74 4.69 3.43 26.82
CA THR A 74 5.84 3.23 25.92
C THR A 74 5.54 3.83 24.57
N LYS A 75 6.54 4.53 24.01
CA LYS A 75 6.43 5.15 22.70
C LYS A 75 6.53 4.11 21.58
N THR A 76 5.64 4.17 20.61
CA THR A 76 5.69 3.33 19.40
C THR A 76 6.66 3.91 18.36
N SER A 77 6.99 3.14 17.32
CA SER A 77 7.83 3.61 16.21
C SER A 77 7.19 4.74 15.40
N THR A 78 5.85 4.84 15.42
CA THR A 78 5.09 5.84 14.69
C THR A 78 4.98 7.12 15.51
N ASN A 79 5.39 8.26 14.96
CA ASN A 79 5.37 9.52 15.68
C ASN A 79 4.22 10.45 15.29
N TYR A 80 3.60 10.18 14.14
CA TYR A 80 2.74 11.11 13.44
C TYR A 80 1.90 10.35 12.42
N LYS A 81 0.62 10.70 12.30
CA LYS A 81 -0.24 10.27 11.18
C LYS A 81 -1.34 11.30 10.96
N ASN A 82 -1.57 11.65 9.69
CA ASN A 82 -2.76 12.39 9.29
C ASN A 82 -3.94 11.43 9.17
N LEU A 83 -5.06 11.84 9.72
CA LEU A 83 -6.34 11.17 9.58
C LEU A 83 -7.06 11.66 8.30
N VAL A 84 -8.13 10.95 7.94
CA VAL A 84 -8.89 11.18 6.69
C VAL A 84 -9.64 12.51 6.73
N ASP A 85 -9.97 12.99 7.93
CA ASP A 85 -10.64 14.26 8.23
C ASP A 85 -9.65 15.44 8.32
N ASN A 86 -8.41 15.28 7.83
CA ASN A 86 -7.29 16.22 7.98
C ASN A 86 -6.84 16.49 9.43
N SER A 87 -7.39 15.79 10.43
CA SER A 87 -6.89 15.91 11.80
C SER A 87 -5.58 15.16 11.99
N THR A 88 -4.75 15.64 12.90
CA THR A 88 -3.42 15.09 13.15
C THR A 88 -3.35 14.40 14.50
N LEU A 89 -2.81 13.17 14.53
CA LEU A 89 -2.41 12.52 15.77
C LEU A 89 -0.89 12.49 15.90
N LEU A 90 -0.42 12.83 17.09
CA LEU A 90 0.99 12.99 17.43
C LEU A 90 1.39 12.02 18.54
N TYR A 91 2.66 11.61 18.55
CA TYR A 91 3.28 10.83 19.63
C TYR A 91 2.49 9.56 20.00
N TYR A 92 2.51 8.57 19.12
CA TYR A 92 1.77 7.34 19.37
C TYR A 92 2.47 6.54 20.47
N MET A 93 1.68 6.12 21.45
CA MET A 93 2.11 5.42 22.65
C MET A 93 1.21 4.21 22.88
N TYR A 94 1.67 3.26 23.68
CA TYR A 94 0.84 2.16 24.14
C TYR A 94 1.18 1.82 25.59
N CYS A 95 0.23 1.20 26.28
CA CYS A 95 0.48 0.66 27.61
C CYS A 95 0.93 -0.81 27.49
N PRO A 96 2.11 -1.20 28.01
CA PRO A 96 2.60 -2.58 27.91
C PRO A 96 1.75 -3.58 28.71
N GLU A 97 1.07 -3.12 29.77
CA GLU A 97 0.23 -3.99 30.61
C GLU A 97 -1.15 -4.27 29.98
N CYS A 98 -1.90 -3.23 29.61
CA CYS A 98 -3.26 -3.42 29.07
C CYS A 98 -3.31 -3.44 27.54
N GLY A 99 -2.26 -3.05 26.83
CA GLY A 99 -2.24 -2.98 25.37
C GLY A 99 -3.07 -1.84 24.77
N CYS A 100 -3.63 -0.93 25.58
CA CYS A 100 -4.33 0.25 25.05
C CYS A 100 -3.35 1.15 24.30
N GLU A 101 -3.75 1.61 23.12
CA GLU A 101 -2.98 2.57 22.33
C GLU A 101 -3.47 4.00 22.60
N TYR A 102 -2.53 4.93 22.67
CA TYR A 102 -2.77 6.34 22.95
C TYR A 102 -2.07 7.24 21.93
N ALA A 103 -2.59 8.44 21.74
CA ALA A 103 -1.91 9.52 21.02
C ALA A 103 -2.35 10.88 21.56
N TYR A 104 -1.60 11.93 21.21
CA TYR A 104 -2.04 13.30 21.41
C TYR A 104 -2.79 13.80 20.17
N ASP A 105 -3.91 14.48 20.39
CA ASP A 105 -4.56 15.29 19.36
C ASP A 105 -3.83 16.64 19.15
N GLU A 106 -4.36 17.47 18.25
CA GLU A 106 -3.82 18.81 17.98
C GLU A 106 -3.96 19.78 19.16
N SER A 107 -4.94 19.53 20.04
CA SER A 107 -5.20 20.28 21.26
C SER A 107 -4.38 19.80 22.48
N GLU A 108 -3.46 18.85 22.27
CA GLU A 108 -2.63 18.22 23.30
C GLU A 108 -3.38 17.35 24.33
N ASN A 109 -4.60 16.90 24.02
CA ASN A 109 -5.32 15.93 24.84
C ASN A 109 -4.84 14.51 24.53
N LEU A 110 -4.68 13.70 25.58
CA LEU A 110 -4.36 12.29 25.44
C LEU A 110 -5.62 11.51 25.10
N ILE A 111 -5.70 11.00 23.87
CA ILE A 111 -6.82 10.20 23.40
C ILE A 111 -6.46 8.71 23.32
N GLU A 112 -7.43 7.86 23.62
CA GLU A 112 -7.30 6.41 23.46
C GLU A 112 -7.76 6.01 22.04
N ARG A 113 -6.98 5.13 21.39
CA ARG A 113 -7.14 4.78 19.97
C ARG A 113 -7.74 3.39 19.75
N THR A 114 -7.74 2.55 20.76
CA THR A 114 -8.26 1.17 20.69
C THR A 114 -9.77 1.06 20.92
N SER A 115 -10.44 2.13 21.35
CA SER A 115 -11.84 2.19 21.79
C SER A 115 -12.20 1.23 22.93
N PHE A 116 -11.22 0.74 23.69
CA PHE A 116 -11.44 -0.16 24.81
C PHE A 116 -12.05 0.58 25.99
N ILE A 117 -11.67 1.83 26.25
CA ILE A 117 -12.21 2.58 27.39
C ILE A 117 -13.68 2.93 27.17
N ASP A 118 -14.03 3.42 25.98
CA ASP A 118 -15.43 3.61 25.56
C ASP A 118 -16.21 2.29 25.65
N GLY A 119 -15.64 1.20 25.13
CA GLY A 119 -16.25 -0.12 25.22
C GLY A 119 -16.47 -0.62 26.65
N PHE A 120 -15.51 -0.40 27.55
CA PHE A 120 -15.62 -0.74 28.95
C PHE A 120 -16.77 0.01 29.61
N ASN A 121 -16.83 1.34 29.45
CA ASN A 121 -17.85 2.19 30.07
C ASN A 121 -19.27 1.79 29.64
N ARG A 122 -19.45 1.42 28.38
CA ARG A 122 -20.73 0.95 27.84
C ARG A 122 -21.10 -0.46 28.31
N LEU A 123 -20.12 -1.36 28.41
CA LEU A 123 -20.34 -2.73 28.87
C LEU A 123 -20.56 -2.80 30.37
N SER A 124 -19.86 -1.99 31.17
CA SER A 124 -20.01 -1.99 32.63
C SER A 124 -21.43 -1.65 33.08
N SER A 125 -22.18 -0.88 32.30
CA SER A 125 -23.57 -0.50 32.61
C SER A 125 -24.62 -1.45 32.04
N THR A 126 -24.27 -2.30 31.07
CA THR A 126 -25.24 -3.12 30.31
C THR A 126 -24.98 -4.63 30.38
N TRP A 127 -23.83 -5.04 30.91
CA TRP A 127 -23.43 -6.42 30.96
C TRP A 127 -24.34 -7.24 31.89
N ASP A 128 -24.83 -8.35 31.34
CA ASP A 128 -25.58 -9.37 32.05
C ASP A 128 -25.09 -10.75 31.54
N TYR A 129 -24.96 -11.71 32.44
CA TYR A 129 -24.60 -13.10 32.11
C TYR A 129 -25.61 -13.73 31.12
N ASN A 130 -26.91 -13.43 31.29
CA ASN A 130 -28.01 -14.08 30.58
C ASN A 130 -28.37 -13.42 29.25
N ILE A 131 -27.76 -12.27 28.91
CA ILE A 131 -28.12 -11.56 27.68
C ILE A 131 -27.50 -12.24 26.44
N SER A 132 -28.25 -12.25 25.33
CA SER A 132 -27.71 -12.64 24.03
C SER A 132 -26.72 -11.59 23.51
N LEU A 133 -25.83 -11.99 22.59
CA LEU A 133 -24.86 -11.07 22.00
C LEU A 133 -25.54 -9.92 21.25
N GLU A 134 -26.61 -10.23 20.51
CA GLU A 134 -27.41 -9.26 19.75
C GLU A 134 -28.08 -8.23 20.66
N ASN A 135 -28.71 -8.69 21.75
CA ASN A 135 -29.35 -7.79 22.70
C ASN A 135 -28.33 -6.94 23.45
N LEU A 136 -27.14 -7.47 23.74
CA LEU A 136 -26.05 -6.69 24.33
C LEU A 136 -25.53 -5.63 23.36
N ALA A 137 -25.38 -5.97 22.07
CA ALA A 137 -24.97 -5.04 21.03
C ALA A 137 -25.97 -3.87 20.90
N TYR A 138 -27.27 -4.19 20.91
CA TYR A 138 -28.34 -3.19 20.90
C TYR A 138 -28.30 -2.29 22.13
N LYS A 139 -28.32 -2.86 23.34
CA LYS A 139 -28.33 -2.09 24.60
C LYS A 139 -27.08 -1.23 24.80
N SER A 140 -25.92 -1.72 24.38
CA SER A 140 -24.66 -0.98 24.51
C SER A 140 -24.40 0.00 23.36
N CYS A 141 -25.27 0.04 22.33
CA CYS A 141 -25.07 0.82 21.11
C CYS A 141 -23.69 0.54 20.45
N ILE A 142 -23.29 -0.73 20.40
CA ILE A 142 -22.02 -1.20 19.82
C ILE A 142 -22.35 -2.22 18.73
N SER A 143 -21.72 -2.11 17.55
CA SER A 143 -21.90 -3.13 16.51
C SER A 143 -21.43 -4.50 16.98
N GLU A 144 -22.10 -5.58 16.56
CA GLU A 144 -21.75 -6.94 17.00
C GLU A 144 -20.28 -7.30 16.80
N GLU A 145 -19.68 -6.84 15.70
CA GLU A 145 -18.28 -7.11 15.40
C GLU A 145 -17.33 -6.38 16.37
N LYS A 146 -17.63 -5.12 16.69
CA LYS A 146 -16.88 -4.38 17.72
C LYS A 146 -17.10 -5.03 19.09
N LEU A 147 -18.31 -5.49 19.39
CA LEU A 147 -18.64 -6.19 20.64
C LEU A 147 -17.87 -7.50 20.78
N LYS A 148 -17.80 -8.34 19.74
CA LYS A 148 -17.00 -9.59 19.75
C LYS A 148 -15.54 -9.32 20.10
N ARG A 149 -14.96 -8.26 19.54
CA ARG A 149 -13.58 -7.83 19.82
C ARG A 149 -13.40 -7.32 21.25
N LEU A 150 -14.32 -6.49 21.74
CA LEU A 150 -14.32 -5.98 23.12
C LEU A 150 -14.43 -7.12 24.13
N LEU A 151 -15.38 -8.03 23.94
CA LEU A 151 -15.53 -9.20 24.79
C LEU A 151 -14.24 -10.03 24.76
N ALA A 152 -13.68 -10.39 23.60
CA ALA A 152 -12.42 -11.15 23.57
C ALA A 152 -11.28 -10.45 24.37
N TYR A 153 -11.14 -9.12 24.22
CA TYR A 153 -10.16 -8.33 24.96
C TYR A 153 -10.39 -8.33 26.48
N PHE A 154 -11.63 -8.19 26.95
CA PHE A 154 -11.95 -8.15 28.38
C PHE A 154 -11.98 -9.55 29.01
N ASN A 155 -12.46 -10.54 28.27
CA ASN A 155 -12.53 -11.93 28.71
C ASN A 155 -11.13 -12.49 29.04
N ILE A 156 -10.09 -12.17 28.26
CA ILE A 156 -8.72 -12.60 28.58
C ILE A 156 -8.14 -11.90 29.82
N ARG A 157 -8.73 -10.77 30.22
CA ARG A 157 -8.40 -10.01 31.45
C ARG A 157 -9.28 -10.41 32.64
N GLY A 158 -10.07 -11.48 32.52
CA GLY A 158 -10.92 -11.98 33.59
C GLY A 158 -12.27 -11.25 33.73
N MET A 159 -12.63 -10.39 32.78
CA MET A 159 -13.82 -9.52 32.88
C MET A 159 -14.92 -9.99 31.92
N PHE A 160 -16.18 -9.70 32.25
CA PHE A 160 -17.36 -10.04 31.42
C PHE A 160 -17.38 -11.52 30.99
N LEU A 161 -17.01 -12.40 31.92
CA LEU A 161 -17.03 -13.84 31.70
C LEU A 161 -18.42 -14.38 31.99
N LYS A 162 -18.91 -15.26 31.10
CA LYS A 162 -20.21 -15.90 31.30
C LYS A 162 -20.17 -17.00 32.37
N ASN A 163 -19.49 -18.11 32.04
CA ASN A 163 -19.46 -19.33 32.86
C ASN A 163 -18.08 -19.72 33.39
N LYS A 164 -17.07 -18.89 33.16
CA LYS A 164 -15.69 -19.20 33.50
C LYS A 164 -15.17 -18.16 34.48
N LYS A 165 -14.33 -18.59 35.42
CA LYS A 165 -13.59 -17.67 36.30
C LYS A 165 -12.40 -17.04 35.58
N THR A 166 -11.77 -17.78 34.67
CA THR A 166 -10.62 -17.33 33.88
C THR A 166 -10.61 -18.01 32.50
N ILE A 167 -9.88 -17.41 31.56
CA ILE A 167 -9.55 -18.03 30.27
C ILE A 167 -8.08 -18.37 30.29
N VAL A 168 -7.77 -19.66 30.12
CA VAL A 168 -6.40 -20.15 29.98
C VAL A 168 -6.14 -20.37 28.48
N LEU A 169 -5.10 -19.70 27.97
CA LEU A 169 -4.62 -19.87 26.60
C LEU A 169 -3.41 -20.80 26.61
N LYS A 170 -3.18 -21.50 25.49
CA LYS A 170 -2.01 -22.37 25.33
C LYS A 170 -0.82 -21.54 24.85
N ASP A 171 0.31 -21.65 25.55
CA ASP A 171 1.53 -20.91 25.20
C ASP A 171 2.04 -21.23 23.79
N ASP A 172 1.89 -22.47 23.33
CA ASP A 172 2.26 -22.88 21.96
C ASP A 172 1.57 -22.03 20.89
N LEU A 173 0.28 -21.76 21.06
CA LEU A 173 -0.50 -20.97 20.10
C LEU A 173 -0.18 -19.47 20.19
N ILE A 174 0.20 -18.98 21.37
CA ILE A 174 0.71 -17.62 21.54
C ILE A 174 2.03 -17.47 20.78
N ASN A 175 2.94 -18.42 20.95
CA ASN A 175 4.25 -18.42 20.29
C ASN A 175 4.13 -18.55 18.77
N ILE A 176 3.22 -19.39 18.27
CA ILE A 176 2.91 -19.46 16.83
C ILE A 176 2.41 -18.09 16.34
N PHE A 177 1.49 -17.43 17.06
CA PHE A 177 0.99 -16.12 16.64
C PHE A 177 2.13 -15.09 16.56
N ILE A 178 2.97 -15.01 17.59
CA ILE A 178 4.09 -14.07 17.66
C ILE A 178 5.07 -14.34 16.50
N LYS A 179 5.46 -15.60 16.28
CA LYS A 179 6.34 -16.00 15.17
C LYS A 179 5.80 -15.54 13.81
N GLU A 180 4.51 -15.74 13.57
CA GLU A 180 3.87 -15.36 12.30
C GLU A 180 3.82 -13.83 12.11
N ILE A 181 3.69 -13.07 13.21
CA ILE A 181 3.81 -11.60 13.18
C ILE A 181 5.24 -11.19 12.79
N GLU A 182 6.24 -11.83 13.40
CA GLU A 182 7.67 -11.58 13.17
C GLU A 182 8.10 -11.93 11.74
N GLU A 183 7.57 -13.03 11.18
CA GLU A 183 7.73 -13.41 9.78
C GLU A 183 7.10 -12.43 8.78
N GLY A 184 6.38 -11.42 9.27
CA GLY A 184 5.85 -10.37 8.42
C GLY A 184 4.38 -10.57 8.02
N LYS A 185 3.74 -11.70 8.36
CA LYS A 185 2.36 -11.99 7.95
C LYS A 185 1.36 -10.98 8.51
N SER A 186 0.29 -10.77 7.77
CA SER A 186 -0.83 -9.90 8.12
C SER A 186 -1.80 -10.61 9.06
N LEU A 187 -2.57 -9.83 9.83
CA LEU A 187 -3.59 -10.39 10.72
C LEU A 187 -4.67 -11.20 9.98
N LYS A 188 -4.91 -10.93 8.69
CA LYS A 188 -5.83 -11.71 7.87
C LYS A 188 -5.27 -13.09 7.54
N GLU A 189 -3.99 -13.17 7.18
CA GLU A 189 -3.30 -14.43 6.91
C GLU A 189 -3.22 -15.27 8.18
N ILE A 190 -2.86 -14.66 9.31
CA ILE A 190 -2.82 -15.36 10.61
C ILE A 190 -4.20 -15.89 10.98
N MET A 191 -5.27 -15.12 10.79
CA MET A 191 -6.64 -15.57 11.04
C MET A 191 -7.06 -16.77 10.17
N SER A 192 -6.51 -16.91 8.96
CA SER A 192 -6.80 -18.04 8.06
C SER A 192 -6.05 -19.34 8.38
N LEU A 193 -5.16 -19.33 9.37
CA LEU A 193 -4.46 -20.55 9.80
C LEU A 193 -5.46 -21.59 10.36
N LYS A 194 -5.21 -22.87 10.06
CA LYS A 194 -6.08 -23.99 10.49
C LYS A 194 -6.01 -24.30 11.99
N CYS A 195 -5.14 -23.62 12.74
CA CYS A 195 -4.94 -23.87 14.17
C CYS A 195 -6.06 -23.28 15.05
N TRP A 196 -6.91 -22.40 14.53
CA TRP A 196 -8.01 -21.80 15.28
C TRP A 196 -9.28 -22.64 15.14
N LYS A 197 -9.93 -22.97 16.27
CA LYS A 197 -11.25 -23.62 16.31
C LYS A 197 -12.37 -22.70 15.82
N GLY A 198 -12.13 -21.39 15.80
CA GLY A 198 -13.08 -20.42 15.28
C GLY A 198 -12.67 -18.97 15.58
N TYR A 199 -13.47 -18.03 15.08
CA TYR A 199 -13.17 -16.60 15.16
C TYR A 199 -12.96 -16.08 16.58
N ARG A 200 -13.77 -16.57 17.53
CA ARG A 200 -13.65 -16.19 18.95
C ARG A 200 -12.30 -16.61 19.55
N GLU A 201 -11.81 -17.80 19.23
CA GLU A 201 -10.52 -18.27 19.75
C GLU A 201 -9.38 -17.43 19.20
N TYR A 202 -9.37 -17.19 17.88
CA TYR A 202 -8.42 -16.27 17.25
C TYR A 202 -8.39 -14.89 17.94
N LEU A 203 -9.56 -14.31 18.24
CA LEU A 203 -9.63 -13.01 18.93
C LEU A 203 -9.05 -13.05 20.35
N LEU A 204 -9.25 -14.15 21.10
CA LEU A 204 -8.67 -14.29 22.45
C LEU A 204 -7.14 -14.28 22.40
N TYR A 205 -6.53 -15.02 21.46
CA TYR A 205 -5.08 -15.01 21.26
C TYR A 205 -4.58 -13.65 20.75
N ARG A 206 -5.29 -13.04 19.80
CA ARG A 206 -4.94 -11.71 19.26
C ARG A 206 -4.84 -10.63 20.35
N PHE A 207 -5.70 -10.70 21.36
CA PHE A 207 -5.74 -9.71 22.45
C PHE A 207 -4.95 -10.13 23.71
N HIS A 208 -4.18 -11.20 23.61
CA HIS A 208 -3.18 -11.56 24.62
C HIS A 208 -2.08 -10.49 24.70
N LYS A 209 -1.58 -10.19 25.90
CA LYS A 209 -0.65 -9.09 26.16
C LYS A 209 0.61 -9.15 25.26
N ASP A 210 1.19 -10.34 25.12
CA ASP A 210 2.46 -10.52 24.41
C ASP A 210 2.26 -10.42 22.89
N VAL A 211 1.13 -10.93 22.40
CA VAL A 211 0.73 -10.80 20.99
C VAL A 211 0.45 -9.32 20.66
N MET A 212 -0.29 -8.61 21.51
CA MET A 212 -0.54 -7.18 21.33
C MET A 212 0.77 -6.39 21.30
N SER A 213 1.69 -6.68 22.21
CA SER A 213 3.03 -6.07 22.22
C SER A 213 3.75 -6.31 20.89
N ALA A 214 3.82 -7.57 20.43
CA ALA A 214 4.46 -7.93 19.16
C ALA A 214 3.84 -7.20 17.96
N ILE A 215 2.50 -7.08 17.90
CA ILE A 215 1.79 -6.33 16.85
C ILE A 215 2.21 -4.86 16.86
N ILE A 216 2.22 -4.22 18.03
CA ILE A 216 2.47 -2.79 18.18
C ILE A 216 3.95 -2.45 17.94
N THR A 217 4.87 -3.30 18.38
CA THR A 217 6.32 -3.09 18.25
C THR A 217 6.88 -3.57 16.92
N LYS A 218 6.08 -4.26 16.09
CA LYS A 218 6.50 -4.70 14.76
C LYS A 218 7.05 -3.52 13.98
N LYS A 219 8.37 -3.54 13.74
CA LYS A 219 9.02 -2.53 12.91
C LYS A 219 8.41 -2.62 11.52
N VAL A 220 7.88 -1.51 11.03
CA VAL A 220 7.52 -1.38 9.63
C VAL A 220 8.81 -1.57 8.84
N VAL A 221 8.95 -2.73 8.21
CA VAL A 221 9.97 -2.93 7.18
C VAL A 221 9.58 -1.95 6.09
N ARG A 222 10.28 -0.81 6.05
CA ARG A 222 10.23 0.03 4.86
C ARG A 222 10.73 -0.86 3.75
N ASN A 223 9.87 -1.17 2.79
CA ASN A 223 10.34 -1.72 1.52
C ASN A 223 11.53 -0.86 1.12
N THR A 224 12.71 -1.47 1.05
CA THR A 224 13.90 -0.81 0.51
C THR A 224 13.45 -0.12 -0.77
N GLU A 225 13.84 1.14 -0.94
CA GLU A 225 13.60 1.87 -2.18
C GLU A 225 14.34 1.14 -3.30
N VAL A 226 13.73 0.07 -3.81
CA VAL A 226 14.08 -0.55 -5.08
C VAL A 226 13.91 0.58 -6.08
N THR A 227 15.03 1.08 -6.57
CA THR A 227 15.09 2.25 -7.44
C THR A 227 14.12 2.02 -8.61
N ILE A 228 13.44 3.09 -9.04
CA ILE A 228 12.44 3.03 -10.13
C ILE A 228 13.02 2.34 -11.38
N GLY A 229 14.34 2.37 -11.58
CA GLY A 229 15.06 1.68 -12.64
C GLY A 229 14.93 0.15 -12.60
N GLU A 230 15.14 -0.49 -11.44
CA GLU A 230 15.02 -1.95 -11.30
C GLU A 230 13.60 -2.44 -11.54
N LYS A 231 12.61 -1.68 -11.07
CA LYS A 231 11.18 -1.99 -11.31
C LYS A 231 10.81 -1.84 -12.78
N SER A 232 11.33 -0.81 -13.44
CA SER A 232 11.13 -0.60 -14.87
C SER A 232 11.74 -1.73 -15.71
N LYS A 233 12.91 -2.25 -15.29
CA LYS A 233 13.54 -3.42 -15.93
C LYS A 233 12.66 -4.66 -15.82
N ARG A 234 12.08 -4.92 -14.65
CA ARG A 234 11.15 -6.05 -14.45
C ARG A 234 9.88 -5.93 -15.29
N VAL A 235 9.36 -4.72 -15.48
CA VAL A 235 8.23 -4.48 -16.41
C VAL A 235 8.65 -4.72 -17.86
N LEU A 236 9.86 -4.31 -18.25
CA LEU A 236 10.41 -4.57 -19.59
C LEU A 236 10.52 -6.07 -19.89
N GLU A 237 11.07 -6.85 -18.97
CA GLU A 237 11.23 -8.31 -19.11
C GLU A 237 9.87 -8.99 -19.39
N VAL A 238 8.83 -8.64 -18.63
CA VAL A 238 7.47 -9.16 -18.85
C VAL A 238 6.89 -8.75 -20.21
N LEU A 239 7.16 -7.52 -20.65
CA LEU A 239 6.67 -7.04 -21.95
C LEU A 239 7.38 -7.71 -23.12
N GLU A 240 8.67 -7.98 -22.99
CA GLU A 240 9.45 -8.74 -23.98
C GLU A 240 8.97 -10.19 -24.06
N GLU A 241 8.68 -10.82 -22.93
CA GLU A 241 8.11 -12.18 -22.89
C GLU A 241 6.73 -12.24 -23.57
N LEU A 242 5.85 -11.29 -23.26
CA LEU A 242 4.53 -11.20 -23.90
C LEU A 242 4.64 -10.98 -25.42
N LEU A 243 5.64 -10.21 -25.87
CA LEU A 243 5.87 -9.94 -27.29
C LEU A 243 6.45 -11.15 -28.02
N LYS A 244 7.36 -11.91 -27.37
CA LYS A 244 7.93 -13.16 -27.92
C LYS A 244 6.87 -14.25 -28.07
N ASN A 245 5.98 -14.38 -27.09
CA ASN A 245 4.94 -15.42 -27.07
C ASN A 245 3.66 -15.03 -27.83
N ASP A 246 3.65 -13.89 -28.55
CA ASP A 246 2.51 -13.34 -29.28
C ASP A 246 1.23 -13.16 -28.41
N ILE A 247 1.41 -12.92 -27.10
CA ILE A 247 0.32 -12.74 -26.15
C ILE A 247 -0.10 -11.27 -26.16
N PRO A 248 -1.41 -10.94 -26.30
CA PRO A 248 -1.86 -9.55 -26.31
C PRO A 248 -1.44 -8.76 -25.08
N ILE A 249 -0.67 -7.68 -25.28
CA ILE A 249 -0.18 -6.83 -24.20
C ILE A 249 -1.35 -5.96 -23.70
N THR A 250 -1.80 -6.22 -22.47
CA THR A 250 -2.82 -5.42 -21.80
C THR A 250 -2.35 -5.05 -20.40
N LEU A 251 -2.79 -3.89 -19.89
CA LEU A 251 -2.43 -3.45 -18.55
C LEU A 251 -2.84 -4.49 -17.50
N LYS A 252 -4.01 -5.10 -17.65
CA LYS A 252 -4.52 -6.15 -16.77
C LYS A 252 -3.59 -7.36 -16.74
N LYS A 253 -3.16 -7.88 -17.90
CA LYS A 253 -2.24 -9.03 -17.97
C LYS A 253 -0.88 -8.72 -17.35
N VAL A 254 -0.32 -7.54 -17.63
CA VAL A 254 0.95 -7.09 -17.05
C VAL A 254 0.83 -7.01 -15.51
N CYS A 255 -0.27 -6.47 -15.01
CA CYS A 255 -0.56 -6.42 -13.57
C CYS A 255 -0.69 -7.82 -12.94
N THR A 256 -1.36 -8.75 -13.63
CA THR A 256 -1.51 -10.13 -13.16
C THR A 256 -0.17 -10.86 -13.08
N ILE A 257 0.68 -10.76 -14.12
CA ILE A 257 2.00 -11.43 -14.15
C ILE A 257 2.94 -10.86 -13.08
N LEU A 258 2.90 -9.55 -12.87
CA LEU A 258 3.72 -8.89 -11.86
C LEU A 258 3.12 -8.95 -10.45
N ASN A 259 1.90 -9.46 -10.30
CA ASN A 259 1.13 -9.47 -9.06
C ASN A 259 1.04 -8.08 -8.40
N VAL A 260 0.72 -7.04 -9.19
CA VAL A 260 0.60 -5.65 -8.73
C VAL A 260 -0.69 -4.99 -9.20
N SER A 261 -1.10 -3.93 -8.51
CA SER A 261 -2.24 -3.12 -8.94
C SER A 261 -1.87 -2.15 -10.09
N PRO A 262 -2.85 -1.72 -10.90
CA PRO A 262 -2.64 -0.68 -11.92
C PRO A 262 -2.06 0.62 -11.35
N GLU A 263 -2.48 1.03 -10.15
CA GLU A 263 -1.95 2.20 -9.44
C GLU A 263 -0.45 2.05 -9.15
N THR A 264 0.00 0.83 -8.86
CA THR A 264 1.41 0.54 -8.60
C THR A 264 2.25 0.71 -9.87
N ILE A 265 1.75 0.25 -11.03
CA ILE A 265 2.39 0.47 -12.33
C ILE A 265 2.44 1.96 -12.69
N ARG A 266 1.36 2.69 -12.41
CA ARG A 266 1.29 4.15 -12.62
C ARG A 266 2.30 4.87 -11.74
N TYR A 267 2.43 4.47 -10.48
CA TYR A 267 3.41 5.00 -9.54
C TYR A 267 4.85 4.76 -10.03
N TRP A 268 5.12 3.63 -10.67
CA TRP A 268 6.42 3.33 -11.30
C TRP A 268 6.68 4.10 -12.61
N LYS A 269 5.71 4.90 -13.10
CA LYS A 269 5.78 5.64 -14.37
C LYS A 269 5.94 4.76 -15.63
N CYS A 270 5.58 3.47 -15.56
CA CYS A 270 5.75 2.52 -16.67
C CYS A 270 4.58 2.53 -17.69
N ASN A 271 3.56 3.37 -17.52
CA ASN A 271 2.39 3.41 -18.42
C ASN A 271 2.78 3.73 -19.88
N LYS A 272 3.71 4.67 -20.08
CA LYS A 272 4.19 5.03 -21.42
C LYS A 272 4.89 3.85 -22.08
N LEU A 273 5.72 3.14 -21.32
CA LEU A 273 6.47 1.98 -21.77
C LEU A 273 5.55 0.83 -22.21
N ILE A 274 4.47 0.56 -21.46
CA ILE A 274 3.44 -0.42 -21.86
C ILE A 274 2.72 0.03 -23.15
N ALA A 275 2.43 1.33 -23.29
CA ALA A 275 1.80 1.85 -24.49
C ALA A 275 2.69 1.70 -25.73
N ASP A 276 3.98 1.99 -25.61
CA ASP A 276 4.95 1.84 -26.70
C ASP A 276 5.06 0.38 -27.16
N TYR A 277 5.07 -0.58 -26.23
CA TYR A 277 5.09 -2.00 -26.55
C TYR A 277 3.79 -2.51 -27.19
N LYS A 278 2.63 -1.95 -26.85
CA LYS A 278 1.37 -2.23 -27.56
C LYS A 278 1.42 -1.77 -29.02
N VAL A 279 2.01 -0.60 -29.28
CA VAL A 279 2.21 -0.10 -30.65
C VAL A 279 3.16 -1.02 -31.41
N LYS A 280 4.28 -1.43 -30.79
CA LYS A 280 5.21 -2.40 -31.38
C LYS A 280 4.52 -3.73 -31.73
N GLN A 281 3.74 -4.30 -30.81
CA GLN A 281 3.01 -5.55 -31.08
C GLN A 281 2.04 -5.39 -32.26
N LYS A 282 1.28 -4.28 -32.29
CA LYS A 282 0.37 -3.99 -33.41
C LYS A 282 1.12 -3.91 -34.74
N ASN A 283 2.27 -3.22 -34.78
CA ASN A 283 3.08 -3.10 -35.99
C ASN A 283 3.66 -4.45 -36.44
N ASN A 284 4.10 -5.30 -35.51
CA ASN A 284 4.58 -6.65 -35.83
C ASN A 284 3.47 -7.52 -36.43
N VAL A 285 2.26 -7.46 -35.89
CA VAL A 285 1.10 -8.20 -36.45
C VAL A 285 0.74 -7.69 -37.84
N ILE A 286 0.76 -6.38 -38.06
CA ILE A 286 0.53 -5.77 -39.38
C ILE A 286 1.58 -6.25 -40.39
N GLN A 287 2.86 -6.24 -40.01
CA GLN A 287 3.96 -6.67 -40.87
C GLN A 287 3.89 -8.17 -41.21
N LYS A 288 3.67 -9.04 -40.23
CA LYS A 288 3.49 -10.49 -40.46
C LYS A 288 2.33 -10.76 -41.41
N ASN A 289 1.18 -10.10 -41.21
CA ASN A 289 0.03 -10.26 -42.10
C ASN A 289 0.33 -9.81 -43.53
N ARG A 290 1.11 -8.73 -43.69
CA ARG A 290 1.57 -8.24 -45.00
C ARG A 290 2.48 -9.24 -45.70
N GLU A 291 3.38 -9.89 -44.98
CA GLU A 291 4.26 -10.94 -45.51
C GLU A 291 3.46 -12.18 -45.95
N ILE A 292 2.54 -12.67 -45.11
CA ILE A 292 1.65 -13.79 -45.45
C ILE A 292 0.83 -13.50 -46.72
N ILE A 293 0.31 -12.28 -46.86
CA ILE A 293 -0.44 -11.89 -48.06
C ILE A 293 0.45 -11.90 -49.29
N LYS A 294 1.71 -11.42 -49.19
CA LYS A 294 2.68 -11.47 -50.29
C LYS A 294 3.03 -12.91 -50.68
N GLU A 295 3.29 -13.78 -49.71
CA GLU A 295 3.55 -15.20 -49.98
C GLU A 295 2.38 -15.87 -50.71
N LYS A 296 1.14 -15.61 -50.28
CA LYS A 296 -0.06 -16.11 -50.99
C LYS A 296 -0.18 -15.57 -52.41
N ILE A 297 0.25 -14.34 -52.67
CA ILE A 297 0.25 -13.76 -54.02
C ILE A 297 1.26 -14.50 -54.90
N GLU A 298 2.48 -14.70 -54.42
CA GLU A 298 3.52 -15.40 -55.19
C GLU A 298 3.11 -16.87 -55.45
N LEU A 299 2.62 -17.59 -54.44
CA LEU A 299 2.11 -18.96 -54.60
C LEU A 299 1.02 -19.05 -55.67
N PHE A 300 0.05 -18.12 -55.66
CA PHE A 300 -1.01 -18.12 -56.66
C PHE A 300 -0.50 -17.88 -58.10
N ILE A 301 0.50 -17.03 -58.25
CA ILE A 301 1.11 -16.74 -59.56
C ILE A 301 1.89 -17.96 -60.05
N GLU A 302 2.65 -18.62 -59.17
CA GLU A 302 3.36 -19.86 -59.49
C GLU A 302 2.40 -21.00 -59.89
N GLU A 303 1.30 -21.17 -59.14
CA GLU A 303 0.25 -22.17 -59.42
C GLU A 303 -0.47 -21.93 -60.76
N ASN A 304 -0.45 -20.70 -61.28
CA ASN A 304 -1.12 -20.31 -62.53
C ASN A 304 -0.12 -19.82 -63.59
N ASN A 305 1.07 -20.41 -63.61
CA ASN A 305 2.17 -19.97 -64.46
C ASN A 305 1.87 -20.01 -65.98
N THR A 306 0.95 -20.87 -66.43
CA THR A 306 0.58 -21.03 -67.86
C THR A 306 -0.74 -20.36 -68.24
N CYS A 307 -1.43 -19.72 -67.30
CA CYS A 307 -2.81 -19.25 -67.49
C CYS A 307 -2.94 -17.75 -67.24
N TYR A 308 -3.74 -17.08 -68.07
CA TYR A 308 -4.05 -15.66 -67.88
C TYR A 308 -4.75 -15.42 -66.52
N ILE A 309 -4.17 -14.56 -65.69
CA ILE A 309 -4.68 -14.29 -64.34
C ILE A 309 -5.63 -13.10 -64.36
N LYS A 310 -6.89 -13.31 -63.95
CA LYS A 310 -7.81 -12.23 -63.58
C LYS A 310 -7.57 -11.79 -62.14
N THR A 311 -7.49 -10.49 -61.91
CA THR A 311 -7.25 -9.91 -60.58
C THR A 311 -8.32 -10.33 -59.56
N GLU A 312 -9.56 -10.54 -60.00
CA GLU A 312 -10.67 -11.02 -59.16
C GLU A 312 -10.40 -12.41 -58.57
N ASN A 313 -9.79 -13.32 -59.34
CA ASN A 313 -9.48 -14.67 -58.89
C ASN A 313 -8.39 -14.66 -57.82
N LEU A 314 -7.39 -13.78 -57.98
CA LEU A 314 -6.33 -13.59 -57.00
C LEU A 314 -6.88 -13.04 -55.67
N TYR A 315 -7.76 -12.02 -55.70
CA TYR A 315 -8.40 -11.52 -54.46
C TYR A 315 -9.26 -12.58 -53.78
N LYS A 316 -9.95 -13.43 -54.57
CA LYS A 316 -10.72 -14.56 -54.05
C LYS A 316 -9.83 -15.61 -53.38
N TYR A 317 -8.66 -15.90 -53.95
CA TYR A 317 -7.68 -16.86 -53.40
C TYR A 317 -7.02 -16.36 -52.11
N ILE A 318 -6.63 -15.09 -52.06
CA ILE A 318 -6.05 -14.48 -50.86
C ILE A 318 -7.09 -14.41 -49.72
N GLY A 319 -8.38 -14.43 -50.05
CA GLY A 319 -9.49 -14.37 -49.10
C GLY A 319 -9.73 -12.97 -48.53
N VAL A 320 -9.30 -11.92 -49.25
CA VAL A 320 -9.40 -10.52 -48.80
C VAL A 320 -10.01 -9.66 -49.91
N GLN A 321 -11.03 -8.87 -49.55
CA GLN A 321 -11.66 -7.95 -50.49
C GLN A 321 -10.69 -6.83 -50.91
N ARG A 322 -10.67 -6.49 -52.20
CA ARG A 322 -9.85 -5.42 -52.79
C ARG A 322 -9.95 -4.09 -52.02
N ASN A 323 -11.16 -3.67 -51.67
CA ASN A 323 -11.38 -2.40 -50.94
C ASN A 323 -10.75 -2.41 -49.54
N ILE A 324 -10.73 -3.55 -48.86
CA ILE A 324 -10.10 -3.71 -47.55
C ILE A 324 -8.57 -3.65 -47.68
N LEU A 325 -8.02 -4.33 -48.69
CA LEU A 325 -6.59 -4.32 -48.96
C LEU A 325 -6.10 -2.94 -49.40
N TRP A 326 -6.85 -2.24 -50.26
CA TRP A 326 -6.50 -0.90 -50.72
C TRP A 326 -6.48 0.13 -49.58
N ARG A 327 -7.46 0.06 -48.67
CA ARG A 327 -7.51 0.96 -47.50
C ARG A 327 -6.43 0.68 -46.45
N ARG A 328 -6.03 -0.58 -46.29
CA ARG A 328 -5.08 -0.99 -45.24
C ARG A 328 -3.62 -1.06 -45.72
N TYR A 329 -3.42 -1.41 -46.99
CA TYR A 329 -2.13 -1.73 -47.63
C TYR A 329 -2.14 -1.34 -49.13
N PRO A 330 -2.22 -0.04 -49.47
CA PRO A 330 -2.28 0.41 -50.86
C PRO A 330 -1.09 -0.08 -51.70
N GLU A 331 0.07 -0.23 -51.08
CA GLU A 331 1.29 -0.72 -51.72
C GLU A 331 1.23 -2.21 -52.11
N ILE A 332 0.48 -3.05 -51.39
CA ILE A 332 0.25 -4.45 -51.80
C ILE A 332 -0.70 -4.47 -53.00
N THR A 333 -1.68 -3.57 -53.05
CA THR A 333 -2.62 -3.46 -54.18
C THR A 333 -1.87 -3.05 -55.46
N ALA A 334 -0.92 -2.13 -55.35
CA ALA A 334 -0.02 -1.75 -56.43
C ALA A 334 0.88 -2.93 -56.85
N TYR A 335 1.42 -3.67 -55.88
CA TYR A 335 2.24 -4.86 -56.13
C TYR A 335 1.50 -5.94 -56.92
N ILE A 336 0.27 -6.28 -56.50
CA ILE A 336 -0.64 -7.20 -57.21
C ILE A 336 -0.83 -6.76 -58.65
N THR A 337 -1.14 -5.48 -58.87
CA THR A 337 -1.45 -4.95 -60.19
C THR A 337 -0.23 -5.04 -61.12
N ASN A 338 0.96 -4.74 -60.60
CA ASN A 338 2.20 -4.83 -61.36
C ASN A 338 2.57 -6.29 -61.68
N LYS A 339 2.53 -7.18 -60.69
CA LYS A 339 2.84 -8.61 -60.86
C LYS A 339 1.89 -9.32 -61.84
N VAL A 340 0.59 -9.09 -61.73
CA VAL A 340 -0.41 -9.65 -62.67
C VAL A 340 -0.20 -9.10 -64.08
N SER A 341 0.10 -7.80 -64.23
CA SER A 341 0.38 -7.21 -65.54
C SER A 341 1.67 -7.74 -66.17
N GLN A 342 2.71 -7.99 -65.37
CA GLN A 342 3.96 -8.58 -65.86
C GLN A 342 3.76 -10.03 -66.28
N HIS A 343 3.08 -10.82 -65.45
CA HIS A 343 2.75 -12.21 -65.73
C HIS A 343 1.94 -12.38 -67.01
N ASN A 344 0.84 -11.63 -67.15
CA ASN A 344 -0.04 -11.70 -68.31
C ASN A 344 0.54 -11.10 -69.59
N LYS A 345 1.71 -10.45 -69.54
CA LYS A 345 2.47 -10.03 -70.74
C LYS A 345 3.41 -11.12 -71.24
N LEU A 346 3.75 -12.08 -70.38
CA LEU A 346 4.67 -13.18 -70.66
C LEU A 346 3.95 -14.47 -71.10
N ILE A 347 2.63 -14.53 -70.88
CA ILE A 347 1.68 -15.49 -71.45
C ILE A 347 1.06 -14.87 -72.68
#